data_AF-A0A1N7K325-F1
#
_entry.id   AF-A0A1N7K325-F1
#
_cell.length_a   1.000
_cell.length_b   1.000
_cell.length_c   1.000
_cell.angle_alpha   90.00
_cell.angle_beta   90.00
_cell.angle_gamma   90.00
#
_symmetry.space_group_name_H-M   'P 1'
#
loop_
_entity.id
_entity.type
_entity.pdbx_description
1 polymer ?
#
loop_
_entity_poly.entity_id
_entity_poly.type
_entity_poly.pdbx_seq_one_letter_code
_entity_poly.pdbx_strand_id
1 'polypeptide(L)'
;MKNYFISALLLSVAGNVMADEVISGPLIVMESTCIGADCQEGEVMGFETLRVKSESPQILFDDTSNSVSFPKNDWQIGVSDEVAGDQASFFIEDATSQRRVFEISPEGDVALGSMSVVVEGAVSVGSSDASRRVAYVADAEADTDAVNLRTAQSIVSGLDVAPEKAQLDAAISALNDRLTALSDRVTELEK
;
A
#
# COMPACT_ATOMS: atom_id res chain seq x y z
N MET A 1 24.52 -70.85 -50.07
CA MET A 1 23.46 -70.22 -49.27
C MET A 1 24.08 -69.79 -47.95
N LYS A 2 24.27 -68.48 -47.74
CA LYS A 2 24.83 -67.91 -46.50
C LYS A 2 23.91 -66.76 -46.11
N ASN A 3 23.06 -67.01 -45.11
CA ASN A 3 22.11 -66.03 -44.59
C ASN A 3 22.85 -65.10 -43.62
N TYR A 4 22.94 -63.81 -43.96
CA TYR A 4 23.38 -62.79 -43.02
C TYR A 4 22.16 -62.25 -42.29
N PHE A 5 22.08 -62.51 -40.99
CA PHE A 5 21.09 -61.91 -40.09
C PHE A 5 21.39 -60.42 -39.93
N ILE A 6 20.47 -59.56 -40.38
CA ILE A 6 20.49 -58.13 -40.09
C ILE A 6 19.95 -57.95 -38.67
N SER A 7 20.82 -57.61 -37.72
CA SER A 7 20.42 -57.22 -36.38
C SER A 7 19.97 -55.75 -36.41
N ALA A 8 18.67 -55.52 -36.30
CA ALA A 8 18.10 -54.18 -36.21
C ALA A 8 18.29 -53.64 -34.78
N LEU A 9 19.15 -52.63 -34.64
CA LEU A 9 19.32 -51.87 -33.40
C LEU A 9 18.07 -50.98 -33.22
N LEU A 10 17.16 -51.37 -32.33
CA LEU A 10 16.03 -50.56 -31.89
C LEU A 10 16.57 -49.37 -31.08
N LEU A 11 16.68 -48.21 -31.73
CA LEU A 11 16.96 -46.94 -31.08
C LEU A 11 15.70 -46.51 -30.33
N SER A 12 15.62 -46.82 -29.04
CA SER A 12 14.56 -46.32 -28.16
C SER A 12 14.69 -44.81 -28.04
N VAL A 13 13.76 -44.07 -28.64
CA VAL A 13 13.61 -42.63 -28.38
C VAL A 13 13.13 -42.50 -26.94
N ALA A 14 14.01 -42.08 -26.03
CA ALA A 14 13.62 -41.70 -24.68
C ALA A 14 12.78 -40.43 -24.80
N GLY A 15 11.46 -40.56 -24.68
CA GLY A 15 10.59 -39.40 -24.50
C GLY A 15 10.89 -38.76 -23.15
N ASN A 16 10.96 -37.44 -23.10
CA ASN A 16 11.00 -36.73 -21.82
C ASN A 16 9.67 -36.99 -21.10
N VAL A 17 9.72 -37.70 -19.97
CA VAL A 17 8.58 -37.85 -19.08
C VAL A 17 8.61 -36.65 -18.15
N MET A 18 7.64 -35.75 -18.28
CA MET A 18 7.41 -34.67 -17.32
C MET A 18 6.49 -35.24 -16.25
N ALA A 19 7.02 -35.53 -15.07
CA ALA A 19 6.26 -35.93 -13.90
C ALA A 19 6.60 -34.98 -12.75
N ASP A 20 5.61 -34.65 -11.92
CA ASP A 20 5.83 -33.80 -10.77
C ASP A 20 6.71 -34.52 -9.75
N GLU A 21 7.71 -33.81 -9.23
CA GLU A 21 8.49 -34.31 -8.09
C GLU A 21 7.72 -34.06 -6.79
N VAL A 22 7.37 -35.14 -6.11
CA VAL A 22 6.66 -35.07 -4.82
C VAL A 22 7.58 -35.57 -3.71
N ILE A 23 7.98 -34.66 -2.82
CA ILE A 23 8.71 -34.99 -1.60
C ILE A 23 7.70 -35.15 -0.46
N SER A 24 7.36 -36.39 -0.11
CA SER A 24 6.37 -36.69 0.95
C SER A 24 6.85 -36.42 2.39
N GLY A 25 8.07 -35.92 2.56
CA GLY A 25 8.65 -35.54 3.84
C GLY A 25 9.19 -34.11 3.82
N PRO A 26 9.90 -33.67 4.88
CA PRO A 26 10.53 -32.36 4.90
C PRO A 26 11.63 -32.27 3.84
N LEU A 27 11.63 -31.20 3.05
CA LEU A 27 12.76 -30.80 2.21
C LEU A 27 13.63 -29.82 3.00
N ILE A 28 14.86 -30.22 3.30
CA ILE A 28 15.85 -29.36 3.94
C ILE A 28 16.94 -29.08 2.91
N VAL A 29 16.98 -27.84 2.41
CA VAL A 29 18.05 -27.37 1.54
C VAL A 29 19.05 -26.60 2.40
N MET A 30 20.32 -26.99 2.32
CA MET A 30 21.40 -26.27 2.99
C MET A 30 21.87 -25.13 2.08
N GLU A 31 22.19 -23.98 2.68
CA GLU A 31 22.67 -22.75 2.03
C GLU A 31 21.60 -21.99 1.22
N SER A 32 21.27 -22.42 0.00
CA SER A 32 20.42 -21.65 -0.92
C SER A 32 19.61 -22.54 -1.87
N THR A 33 18.40 -22.09 -2.23
CA THR A 33 17.59 -22.70 -3.31
C THR A 33 17.09 -21.65 -4.30
N CYS A 34 16.99 -22.02 -5.57
CA CYS A 34 16.33 -21.23 -6.62
C CYS A 34 15.04 -21.91 -7.04
N ILE A 35 13.93 -21.16 -7.06
CA ILE A 35 12.62 -21.64 -7.48
C ILE A 35 12.06 -20.72 -8.57
N GLY A 36 11.60 -21.31 -9.68
CA GLY A 36 10.93 -20.59 -10.75
C GLY A 36 11.53 -20.87 -12.13
N ALA A 37 10.83 -20.42 -13.18
CA ALA A 37 11.13 -20.76 -14.56
C ALA A 37 12.49 -20.22 -15.05
N ASP A 38 12.98 -19.16 -14.41
CA ASP A 38 14.22 -18.47 -14.83
C ASP A 38 15.44 -18.87 -14.00
N CYS A 39 15.31 -19.89 -13.15
CA CYS A 39 16.45 -20.53 -12.49
C CYS A 39 17.32 -21.26 -13.52
N GLN A 40 18.64 -21.21 -13.35
CA GLN A 40 19.61 -21.75 -14.31
C GLN A 40 20.54 -22.75 -13.64
N GLU A 41 20.90 -23.81 -14.37
CA GLU A 41 21.88 -24.79 -13.88
C GLU A 41 23.27 -24.14 -13.71
N GLY A 42 23.89 -24.34 -12.55
CA GLY A 42 25.21 -23.81 -12.24
C GLY A 42 25.24 -22.30 -11.92
N GLU A 43 24.09 -21.66 -11.70
CA GLU A 43 24.08 -20.26 -11.29
C GLU A 43 24.69 -20.07 -9.90
N VAL A 44 25.46 -18.99 -9.73
CA VAL A 44 26.07 -18.65 -8.45
C VAL A 44 25.05 -17.88 -7.60
N MET A 45 24.79 -18.41 -6.41
CA MET A 45 23.94 -17.78 -5.39
C MET A 45 24.78 -16.81 -4.55
N GLY A 46 24.18 -15.70 -4.14
CA GLY A 46 24.79 -14.72 -3.25
C GLY A 46 24.52 -15.09 -1.79
N PHE A 47 24.07 -14.10 -1.01
CA PHE A 47 23.63 -14.32 0.37
C PHE A 47 22.15 -14.75 0.45
N GLU A 48 21.47 -14.97 -0.68
CA GLU A 48 20.06 -15.34 -0.69
C GLU A 48 19.87 -16.81 -0.28
N THR A 49 19.12 -17.06 0.79
CA THR A 49 18.71 -18.43 1.17
C THR A 49 17.61 -18.98 0.24
N LEU A 50 16.73 -18.11 -0.25
CA LEU A 50 15.69 -18.44 -1.22
C LEU A 50 15.71 -17.38 -2.32
N ARG A 51 15.93 -17.81 -3.56
CA ARG A 51 15.81 -16.97 -4.76
C ARG A 51 14.59 -17.44 -5.54
N VAL A 52 13.66 -16.53 -5.82
CA VAL A 52 12.49 -16.81 -6.66
C VAL A 52 12.67 -16.05 -7.97
N LYS A 53 12.63 -16.76 -9.12
CA LYS A 53 12.88 -16.15 -10.44
C LYS A 53 11.78 -16.48 -11.44
N SER A 54 11.07 -15.46 -11.86
CA SER A 54 10.19 -15.42 -13.03
C SER A 54 10.09 -13.96 -13.49
N GLU A 55 9.41 -13.70 -14.62
CA GLU A 55 9.05 -12.33 -15.06
C GLU A 55 8.18 -11.56 -14.03
N SER A 56 7.52 -12.25 -13.10
CA SER A 56 6.75 -11.64 -12.01
C SER A 56 6.70 -12.62 -10.83
N PRO A 57 7.74 -12.65 -9.98
CA PRO A 57 7.89 -13.68 -8.96
C PRO A 57 6.91 -13.46 -7.81
N GLN A 58 6.18 -14.53 -7.47
CA GLN A 58 5.11 -14.50 -6.47
C GLN A 58 5.19 -15.75 -5.59
N ILE A 59 4.78 -15.60 -4.34
CA ILE A 59 4.59 -16.69 -3.38
C ILE A 59 3.15 -16.59 -2.88
N LEU A 60 2.37 -17.65 -3.14
CA LEU A 60 0.99 -17.79 -2.69
C LEU A 60 0.95 -18.58 -1.37
N PHE A 61 0.24 -18.04 -0.39
CA PHE A 61 -0.17 -18.69 0.84
C PHE A 61 -1.65 -19.06 0.69
N ASP A 62 -1.88 -20.29 0.24
CA ASP A 62 -3.21 -20.88 0.05
C ASP A 62 -3.72 -21.49 1.37
N ASP A 63 -4.73 -20.87 1.98
CA ASP A 63 -5.33 -21.31 3.23
C ASP A 63 -6.38 -22.40 2.98
N THR A 64 -5.89 -23.64 2.95
CA THR A 64 -6.71 -24.84 2.75
C THR A 64 -7.56 -25.24 3.97
N SER A 65 -7.68 -24.39 4.99
CA SER A 65 -8.47 -24.64 6.19
C SER A 65 -9.92 -25.04 5.85
N ASN A 66 -10.35 -26.19 6.37
CA ASN A 66 -11.69 -26.74 6.14
C ASN A 66 -12.64 -26.56 7.35
N SER A 67 -12.11 -26.20 8.53
CA SER A 67 -12.92 -25.88 9.71
C SER A 67 -13.72 -24.60 9.50
N VAL A 68 -14.98 -24.60 9.93
CA VAL A 68 -15.85 -23.40 9.89
C VAL A 68 -15.36 -22.33 10.87
N SER A 69 -14.57 -22.69 11.88
CA SER A 69 -14.05 -21.75 12.88
C SER A 69 -12.78 -21.03 12.45
N PHE A 70 -12.14 -21.46 11.35
CA PHE A 70 -10.90 -20.85 10.89
C PHE A 70 -11.19 -19.89 9.73
N PRO A 71 -10.54 -18.71 9.70
CA PRO A 71 -10.44 -17.92 8.49
C PRO A 71 -9.90 -18.78 7.33
N LYS A 72 -10.19 -18.36 6.10
CA LYS A 72 -9.75 -19.02 4.86
C LYS A 72 -9.24 -17.99 3.86
N ASN A 73 -8.50 -17.02 4.38
CA ASN A 73 -8.04 -15.90 3.57
C ASN A 73 -6.67 -16.26 3.02
N ASP A 74 -6.59 -16.31 1.71
CA ASP A 74 -5.38 -16.55 0.95
C ASP A 74 -4.60 -15.25 0.85
N TRP A 75 -3.29 -15.35 0.97
CA TRP A 75 -2.39 -14.21 0.89
C TRP A 75 -1.37 -14.43 -0.21
N GLN A 76 -1.00 -13.37 -0.88
CA GLN A 76 0.08 -13.40 -1.85
C GLN A 76 1.09 -12.30 -1.55
N ILE A 77 2.36 -12.63 -1.72
CA ILE A 77 3.46 -11.68 -1.72
C ILE A 77 4.17 -11.80 -3.06
N GLY A 78 4.59 -10.68 -3.62
CA GLY A 78 5.26 -10.73 -4.90
C GLY A 78 5.86 -9.41 -5.34
N VAL A 79 6.53 -9.50 -6.47
CA VAL A 79 6.97 -8.35 -7.26
C VAL A 79 6.19 -8.38 -8.56
N SER A 80 5.74 -7.21 -9.01
CA SER A 80 5.01 -7.06 -10.26
C SER A 80 5.52 -5.84 -11.00
N ASP A 81 5.76 -6.01 -12.29
CA ASP A 81 6.05 -4.92 -13.22
C ASP A 81 4.75 -4.25 -13.75
N GLU A 82 3.58 -4.78 -13.36
CA GLU A 82 2.26 -4.32 -13.76
C GLU A 82 1.47 -3.84 -12.53
N VAL A 83 1.65 -2.56 -12.21
CA VAL A 83 0.69 -1.85 -11.37
C VAL A 83 0.03 -0.76 -12.21
N ALA A 84 -1.20 -0.40 -11.84
CA ALA A 84 -1.85 0.82 -12.28
C ALA A 84 -0.92 2.04 -12.13
N GLY A 85 -0.13 2.34 -13.16
CA GLY A 85 0.92 3.36 -13.14
C GLY A 85 2.25 3.02 -13.85
N ASP A 86 2.40 1.84 -14.46
CA ASP A 86 3.59 1.41 -15.25
C ASP A 86 4.91 1.26 -14.46
N GLN A 87 4.86 1.18 -13.13
CA GLN A 87 6.05 1.01 -12.30
C GLN A 87 6.06 -0.36 -11.63
N ALA A 88 7.24 -0.96 -11.56
CA ALA A 88 7.47 -2.15 -10.76
C ALA A 88 7.07 -1.89 -9.30
N SER A 89 6.66 -2.93 -8.57
CA SER A 89 6.30 -2.81 -7.16
C SER A 89 6.54 -4.12 -6.42
N PHE A 90 6.81 -3.99 -5.12
CA PHE A 90 6.66 -5.09 -4.17
C PHE A 90 5.29 -4.97 -3.49
N PHE A 91 4.54 -6.06 -3.38
CA PHE A 91 3.19 -6.03 -2.82
C PHE A 91 2.89 -7.20 -1.86
N ILE A 92 1.93 -6.94 -0.97
CA ILE A 92 1.19 -7.97 -0.23
C ILE A 92 -0.30 -7.81 -0.53
N GLU A 93 -0.94 -8.90 -0.91
CA GLU A 93 -2.32 -8.95 -1.37
C GLU A 93 -3.13 -9.98 -0.58
N ASP A 94 -4.34 -9.59 -0.19
CA ASP A 94 -5.42 -10.54 0.11
C ASP A 94 -5.88 -11.13 -1.22
N ALA A 95 -5.41 -12.33 -1.53
CA ALA A 95 -5.63 -13.00 -2.81
C ALA A 95 -7.07 -13.52 -2.93
N THR A 96 -7.73 -13.84 -1.81
CA THR A 96 -9.16 -14.19 -1.80
C THR A 96 -10.03 -13.03 -2.27
N SER A 97 -9.69 -11.80 -1.86
CA SER A 97 -10.42 -10.59 -2.22
C SER A 97 -9.82 -9.81 -3.40
N GLN A 98 -8.67 -10.25 -3.93
CA GLN A 98 -7.87 -9.56 -4.97
C GLN A 98 -7.59 -8.10 -4.60
N ARG A 99 -7.08 -7.89 -3.39
CA ARG A 99 -6.83 -6.55 -2.84
C ARG A 99 -5.44 -6.46 -2.26
N ARG A 100 -4.57 -5.71 -2.93
CA ARG A 100 -3.32 -5.25 -2.35
C ARG A 100 -3.59 -4.44 -1.08
N VAL A 101 -3.00 -4.86 0.02
CA VAL A 101 -3.09 -4.17 1.32
C VAL A 101 -1.79 -3.47 1.68
N PHE A 102 -0.73 -3.73 0.93
CA PHE A 102 0.57 -3.12 1.10
C PHE A 102 1.26 -3.10 -0.25
N GLU A 103 1.87 -1.97 -0.57
CA GLU A 103 2.64 -1.82 -1.80
C GLU A 103 3.79 -0.83 -1.59
N ILE A 104 4.95 -1.14 -2.18
CA ILE A 104 6.14 -0.29 -2.21
C ILE A 104 6.63 -0.14 -3.66
N SER A 105 6.89 1.09 -4.10
CA SER A 105 7.58 1.37 -5.37
C SER A 105 9.12 1.30 -5.23
N PRO A 106 9.87 1.12 -6.33
CA PRO A 106 11.32 1.21 -6.37
C PRO A 106 11.89 2.52 -5.79
N GLU A 107 11.12 3.60 -5.89
CA GLU A 107 11.44 4.94 -5.39
C GLU A 107 11.23 5.06 -3.86
N GLY A 108 10.58 4.07 -3.24
CA GLY A 108 10.31 4.01 -1.80
C GLY A 108 8.96 4.60 -1.39
N ASP A 109 8.07 4.86 -2.35
CA ASP A 109 6.70 5.29 -2.07
C ASP A 109 5.89 4.13 -1.51
N VAL A 110 4.99 4.40 -0.56
CA VAL A 110 4.28 3.34 0.17
C VAL A 110 2.77 3.55 0.11
N ALA A 111 2.02 2.51 -0.26
CA ALA A 111 0.57 2.47 -0.09
C ALA A 111 0.20 1.48 1.03
N LEU A 112 -0.46 1.99 2.07
CA LEU A 112 -0.85 1.23 3.26
C LEU A 112 -2.37 1.01 3.31
N GLY A 113 -2.77 -0.25 3.23
CA GLY A 113 -4.15 -0.72 3.29
C GLY A 113 -4.84 -0.83 1.93
N SER A 114 -5.91 -1.64 1.90
CA SER A 114 -6.71 -1.89 0.69
C SER A 114 -7.23 -0.62 0.00
N MET A 115 -7.17 -0.53 -1.33
CA MET A 115 -7.60 0.66 -2.09
C MET A 115 -6.79 1.93 -1.80
N SER A 116 -5.65 1.82 -1.11
CA SER A 116 -4.66 2.89 -1.11
C SER A 116 -3.96 2.92 -2.46
N VAL A 117 -3.61 4.12 -2.91
CA VAL A 117 -2.83 4.32 -4.14
C VAL A 117 -1.42 4.75 -3.78
N VAL A 118 -0.43 4.33 -4.56
CA VAL A 118 0.94 4.81 -4.45
C VAL A 118 0.97 6.30 -4.84
N VAL A 119 1.66 7.11 -4.02
CA VAL A 119 1.79 8.55 -4.22
C VAL A 119 3.27 8.91 -4.10
N GLU A 120 3.80 9.57 -5.12
CA GLU A 120 5.22 9.98 -5.18
C GLU A 120 5.62 10.81 -3.95
N GLY A 121 6.71 10.39 -3.30
CA GLY A 121 7.28 11.01 -2.12
C GLY A 121 6.46 10.85 -0.85
N ALA A 122 5.50 9.91 -0.79
CA ALA A 122 4.55 9.82 0.31
C ALA A 122 4.31 8.40 0.84
N VAL A 123 3.95 8.35 2.13
CA VAL A 123 3.24 7.20 2.71
C VAL A 123 1.75 7.47 2.58
N SER A 124 1.14 6.86 1.58
CA SER A 124 -0.29 6.91 1.34
C SER A 124 -1.03 5.94 2.26
N VAL A 125 -2.09 6.42 2.91
CA VAL A 125 -3.00 5.62 3.73
C VAL A 125 -4.39 5.47 3.10
N GLY A 126 -4.52 5.79 1.81
CA GLY A 126 -5.80 5.71 1.12
C GLY A 126 -5.80 6.23 -0.30
N SER A 127 -6.97 6.62 -0.76
CA SER A 127 -7.25 7.29 -2.05
C SER A 127 -8.29 8.38 -1.85
N SER A 128 -8.66 9.06 -2.93
CA SER A 128 -9.75 10.05 -2.95
C SER A 128 -11.09 9.48 -2.45
N ASP A 129 -11.33 8.19 -2.72
CA ASP A 129 -12.60 7.53 -2.43
C ASP A 129 -12.53 6.67 -1.16
N ALA A 130 -11.33 6.37 -0.66
CA ALA A 130 -11.12 5.49 0.49
C ALA A 130 -9.92 5.96 1.34
N SER A 131 -10.17 6.85 2.31
CA SER A 131 -9.16 7.26 3.28
C SER A 131 -9.21 6.42 4.56
N ARG A 132 -8.05 6.30 5.23
CA ARG A 132 -7.95 5.65 6.54
C ARG A 132 -7.63 6.64 7.63
N ARG A 133 -8.14 6.35 8.83
CA ARG A 133 -7.69 7.03 10.04
C ARG A 133 -6.35 6.46 10.47
N VAL A 134 -5.43 7.34 10.84
CA VAL A 134 -4.23 6.98 11.62
C VAL A 134 -4.61 7.11 13.10
N ALA A 135 -4.65 5.99 13.80
CA ALA A 135 -5.07 5.94 15.20
C ALA A 135 -3.85 5.86 16.14
N TYR A 136 -4.05 6.23 17.40
CA TYR A 136 -3.02 6.19 18.46
C TYR A 136 -1.79 7.08 18.16
N VAL A 137 -2.01 8.22 17.51
CA VAL A 137 -0.98 9.25 17.30
C VAL A 137 -0.76 10.00 18.62
N ALA A 138 0.47 9.98 19.12
CA ALA A 138 0.89 10.71 20.33
C ALA A 138 0.86 12.23 20.13
N ASP A 139 1.12 12.99 21.19
CA ASP A 139 1.32 14.44 21.07
C ASP A 139 2.67 14.70 20.40
N ALA A 140 2.74 15.73 19.54
CA ALA A 140 3.95 16.12 18.82
C ALA A 140 4.99 16.75 19.76
N GLU A 141 6.27 16.41 19.58
CA GLU A 141 7.40 16.93 20.36
C GLU A 141 8.40 17.73 19.50
N ALA A 142 8.49 17.43 18.20
CA ALA A 142 9.35 18.10 17.23
C ALA A 142 8.57 18.65 16.02
N ASP A 143 9.22 19.54 15.25
CA ASP A 143 8.62 20.22 14.10
C ASP A 143 8.11 19.29 13.00
N THR A 144 8.64 18.07 12.92
CA THR A 144 8.29 17.06 11.92
C THR A 144 7.26 16.03 12.39
N ASP A 145 6.74 16.18 13.60
CA ASP A 145 5.80 15.22 14.16
C ASP A 145 4.37 15.47 13.69
N ALA A 146 3.62 14.38 13.53
CA ALA A 146 2.20 14.47 13.20
C ALA A 146 1.39 15.01 14.40
N VAL A 147 0.45 15.91 14.12
CA VAL A 147 -0.45 16.48 15.13
C VAL A 147 -1.72 15.63 15.25
N ASN A 148 -2.13 15.31 16.48
CA ASN A 148 -3.38 14.59 16.73
C ASN A 148 -4.58 15.52 16.98
N LEU A 149 -5.79 14.93 17.04
CA LEU A 149 -7.04 15.67 17.21
C LEU A 149 -7.12 16.45 18.54
N ARG A 150 -6.54 15.93 19.62
CA ARG A 150 -6.57 16.56 20.95
C ARG A 150 -5.83 17.90 20.91
N THR A 151 -4.63 17.92 20.33
CA THR A 151 -3.84 19.15 20.18
C THR A 151 -4.56 20.17 19.31
N ALA A 152 -5.15 19.75 18.18
CA ALA A 152 -5.94 20.63 17.32
C ALA A 152 -7.14 21.24 18.08
N GLN A 153 -7.88 20.43 18.85
CA GLN A 153 -8.99 20.92 19.68
C GLN A 153 -8.52 21.87 20.78
N SER A 154 -7.38 21.60 21.41
CA SER A 154 -6.79 22.49 22.41
C SER A 154 -6.47 23.87 21.82
N ILE A 155 -5.87 23.92 20.63
CA ILE A 155 -5.61 25.17 19.92
C ILE A 155 -6.90 25.91 19.64
N VAL A 156 -7.91 25.23 19.06
CA VAL A 156 -9.21 25.84 18.76
C VAL A 156 -9.90 26.37 20.00
N SER A 157 -9.86 25.65 21.12
CA SER A 157 -10.46 26.09 22.38
C SER A 157 -9.72 27.27 23.02
N GLY A 158 -8.44 27.45 22.70
CA GLY A 158 -7.63 28.58 23.16
C GLY A 158 -7.79 29.84 22.31
N LEU A 159 -8.49 29.78 21.17
CA LEU A 159 -8.80 30.96 20.36
C LEU A 159 -9.91 31.78 21.05
N ASP A 160 -9.52 32.78 21.83
CA ASP A 160 -10.45 33.78 22.36
C ASP A 160 -10.64 34.92 21.35
N VAL A 161 -11.79 34.95 20.69
CA VAL A 161 -12.20 36.01 19.74
C VAL A 161 -13.12 37.06 20.38
N ALA A 162 -13.39 36.95 21.69
CA ALA A 162 -14.26 37.88 22.39
C ALA A 162 -13.73 39.33 22.39
N PRO A 163 -12.41 39.59 22.55
CA PRO A 163 -11.87 40.94 22.52
C PRO A 163 -12.10 41.63 21.16
N GLU A 164 -11.79 40.93 20.06
CA GLU A 164 -11.98 41.43 18.69
C GLU A 164 -13.45 41.66 18.39
N LYS A 165 -14.33 40.74 18.82
CA LYS A 165 -15.78 40.91 18.70
C LYS A 165 -16.25 42.16 19.43
N ALA A 166 -15.80 42.37 20.67
CA ALA A 166 -16.19 43.53 21.47
C ALA A 166 -15.73 44.85 20.83
N GLN A 167 -14.53 44.88 20.26
CA GLN A 167 -14.03 46.04 19.50
C GLN A 167 -14.90 46.31 18.27
N LEU A 168 -15.28 45.27 17.52
CA LEU A 168 -16.13 45.41 16.35
C LEU A 168 -17.53 45.91 16.71
N ASP A 169 -18.13 45.36 17.76
CA ASP A 169 -19.45 45.79 18.26
C ASP A 169 -19.41 47.29 18.67
N ALA A 170 -18.36 47.72 19.36
CA ALA A 170 -18.17 49.12 19.73
C ALA A 170 -18.01 50.04 18.51
N ALA A 171 -17.26 49.60 17.50
CA ALA A 171 -17.09 50.36 16.25
C ALA A 171 -18.40 50.49 15.47
N ILE A 172 -19.21 49.43 15.41
CA ILE A 172 -20.54 49.44 14.79
C ILE A 172 -21.46 50.42 15.52
N SER A 173 -21.47 50.39 16.86
CA SER A 173 -22.25 51.35 17.65
C SER A 173 -21.87 52.78 17.32
N ALA A 174 -20.57 53.09 17.31
CA ALA A 174 -20.09 54.44 17.01
C ALA A 174 -20.44 54.90 15.58
N LEU A 175 -20.43 53.98 14.60
CA LEU A 175 -20.85 54.30 13.23
C LEU A 175 -22.35 54.57 13.14
N ASN A 176 -23.18 53.79 13.83
CA ASN A 176 -24.63 54.03 13.90
C ASN A 176 -24.93 55.38 14.53
N ASP A 177 -24.26 55.75 15.62
CA ASP A 177 -24.42 57.05 16.28
C ASP A 177 -24.08 58.21 15.32
N ARG A 178 -22.98 58.07 14.55
CA ARG A 178 -22.58 59.05 13.54
C ARG A 178 -23.60 59.16 12.40
N LEU A 179 -24.17 58.05 11.96
CA LEU A 179 -25.19 58.02 10.90
C LEU A 179 -26.47 58.71 11.36
N THR A 180 -26.94 58.44 12.58
CA THR A 180 -28.09 59.13 13.18
C THR A 180 -27.84 60.64 13.24
N ALA A 181 -26.69 61.06 13.77
CA ALA A 181 -26.35 62.48 13.83
C ALA A 181 -26.28 63.16 12.45
N LEU A 182 -25.82 62.44 11.42
CA LEU A 182 -25.84 62.92 10.03
C LEU A 182 -27.28 63.04 9.49
N SER A 183 -28.13 62.06 9.75
CA SER A 183 -29.54 62.06 9.36
C SER A 183 -30.28 63.26 9.97
N ASP A 184 -30.05 63.53 11.25
CA ASP A 184 -30.67 64.66 11.96
C ASP A 184 -30.23 66.00 11.34
N ARG A 185 -28.93 66.15 11.05
CA ARG A 185 -28.38 67.36 10.41
C ARG A 185 -28.94 67.59 9.01
N VAL A 186 -29.11 66.54 8.22
CA VAL A 186 -29.73 66.66 6.88
C VAL A 186 -31.17 67.12 7.03
N THR A 187 -31.92 66.53 7.97
CA THR A 187 -33.31 66.90 8.27
C THR A 187 -33.44 68.37 8.70
N GLU A 188 -32.47 68.91 9.43
CA GLU A 188 -32.44 70.33 9.80
C GLU A 188 -32.17 71.25 8.61
N LEU A 189 -31.30 70.85 7.68
CA LEU A 189 -30.98 71.63 6.48
C LEU A 189 -32.09 71.65 5.43
N GLU A 190 -32.99 70.67 5.46
CA GLU A 190 -34.14 70.57 4.57
C GLU A 190 -35.34 71.46 4.99
N LYS A 191 -35.25 72.16 6.13
CA LYS A 191 -36.26 73.11 6.63
C LYS A 191 -35.94 74.55 6.27
#